data_AF-A0A3B9UAL4-F1
#
_entry.id   AF-A0A3B9UAL4-F1
#
_cell.length_a   1.000
_cell.length_b   1.000
_cell.length_c   1.000
_cell.angle_alpha   90.00
_cell.angle_beta   90.00
_cell.angle_gamma   90.00
#
_symmetry.space_group_name_H-M   'P 1'
#
loop_
_entity.id
_entity.type
_entity.pdbx_description
1 polymer ?
#
loop_
_entity_poly.entity_id
_entity_poly.type
_entity_poly.pdbx_seq_one_letter_code
_entity_poly.pdbx_strand_id
1 'polypeptide(L)'
;MKKIEDVMNEWNALQPLSDRDREMLSRRFTIDFNYNSNHIEGNTLTYGQTEILLLFGKIVGEADVRDVHEMTASNVGLKMMKEEALLKETPLTQHFIRTLHKTLLREDYTVYRTLPGGVQTSYVIHAGQYKTRLNSVITRYGDQFEYATPEETPALMSDLVDWYNDAERSGKFTPIELAAIFHYRYIRIHPFEDGNGRIARLMVNYILTRHDYPMIVVRSRKKKEYLEALHRTDLTVGAAPSLGAYASKRDIQQFLTYFTNLFIDEVSYDIQFLTERGDNVWWFDGERVKFRSATTSIILNRMYEQPNSTIPQLAEAAGISLTAVNKQLRLLTDKGYIARTEKDNSWRLIITPSV
;
A
#
# COMPACT_ATOMS: atom_id res chain seq x y z
N MET A 1 21.64 -2.46 -12.36
CA MET A 1 20.66 -2.39 -11.25
C MET A 1 21.39 -1.83 -10.04
N LYS A 2 20.85 -0.82 -9.34
CA LYS A 2 21.39 -0.40 -8.03
C LYS A 2 21.30 -1.58 -7.07
N LYS A 3 22.25 -1.71 -6.14
CA LYS A 3 22.18 -2.70 -5.06
C LYS A 3 21.44 -2.10 -3.86
N ILE A 4 20.93 -2.97 -2.96
CA ILE A 4 20.33 -2.54 -1.69
C ILE A 4 21.30 -1.66 -0.89
N GLU A 5 22.58 -2.05 -0.81
CA GLU A 5 23.60 -1.31 -0.08
C GLU A 5 23.76 0.12 -0.62
N ASP A 6 23.76 0.29 -1.95
CA ASP A 6 23.87 1.61 -2.58
C ASP A 6 22.69 2.52 -2.19
N VAL A 7 21.46 2.00 -2.31
CA VAL A 7 20.26 2.80 -2.01
C VAL A 7 20.13 3.11 -0.51
N MET A 8 20.52 2.17 0.36
CA MET A 8 20.52 2.39 1.80
C MET A 8 21.59 3.38 2.23
N ASN A 9 22.77 3.37 1.59
CA ASN A 9 23.80 4.37 1.84
C ASN A 9 23.32 5.78 1.45
N GLU A 10 22.67 5.92 0.30
CA GLU A 10 22.05 7.18 -0.12
C GLU A 10 20.94 7.63 0.85
N TRP A 11 20.06 6.73 1.27
CA TRP A 11 19.01 7.01 2.25
C TRP A 11 19.56 7.45 3.60
N ASN A 12 20.57 6.74 4.11
CA ASN A 12 21.21 7.04 5.39
C ASN A 12 21.96 8.37 5.36
N ALA A 13 22.52 8.77 4.22
CA ALA A 13 23.17 10.07 4.05
C ALA A 13 22.20 11.26 4.18
N LEU A 14 20.89 11.04 4.02
CA LEU A 14 19.86 12.06 4.24
C LEU A 14 19.42 12.18 5.71
N GLN A 15 19.88 11.28 6.59
CA GLN A 15 19.46 11.26 7.99
C GLN A 15 20.33 12.18 8.87
N PRO A 16 19.75 12.83 9.91
CA PRO A 16 18.32 12.87 10.21
C PRO A 16 17.55 13.81 9.28
N LEU A 17 16.38 13.38 8.83
CA LEU A 17 15.48 14.25 8.05
C LEU A 17 14.99 15.43 8.88
N SER A 18 14.82 16.59 8.22
CA SER A 18 14.14 17.75 8.78
C SER A 18 12.70 17.41 9.16
N ASP A 19 12.11 18.13 10.12
CA ASP A 19 10.71 17.88 10.54
C ASP A 19 9.73 18.04 9.37
N ARG A 20 9.97 19.02 8.49
CA ARG A 20 9.19 19.23 7.27
C ARG A 20 9.28 18.02 6.35
N ASP A 21 10.49 17.55 6.04
CA ASP A 21 10.69 16.42 5.12
C ASP A 21 10.10 15.12 5.68
N ARG A 22 10.27 14.90 6.99
CA ARG A 22 9.69 13.74 7.69
C ARG A 22 8.16 13.77 7.64
N GLU A 23 7.55 14.93 7.88
CA GLU A 23 6.11 15.08 7.81
C GLU A 23 5.58 14.88 6.38
N MET A 24 6.26 15.46 5.37
CA MET A 24 5.89 15.28 3.96
C MET A 24 5.96 13.82 3.53
N LEU A 25 7.05 13.12 3.85
CA LEU A 25 7.22 11.70 3.54
C LEU A 25 6.16 10.85 4.26
N SER A 26 5.90 11.12 5.54
CA SER A 26 4.90 10.40 6.34
C SER A 26 3.49 10.57 5.79
N ARG A 27 3.09 11.80 5.43
CA ARG A 27 1.80 12.10 4.81
C ARG A 27 1.65 11.36 3.47
N ARG A 28 2.65 11.47 2.60
CA ARG A 28 2.66 10.80 1.29
C ARG A 28 2.58 9.29 1.43
N PHE A 29 3.44 8.69 2.26
CA PHE A 29 3.40 7.25 2.51
C PHE A 29 2.03 6.79 3.03
N THR A 30 1.42 7.56 3.93
CA THR A 30 0.10 7.24 4.48
C THR A 30 -0.96 7.17 3.38
N ILE A 31 -0.98 8.13 2.46
CA ILE A 31 -1.93 8.14 1.34
C ILE A 31 -1.61 6.98 0.38
N ASP A 32 -0.36 6.88 -0.07
CA ASP A 32 0.10 5.88 -1.03
C ASP A 32 -0.17 4.46 -0.55
N PHE A 33 0.20 4.15 0.70
CA PHE A 33 0.04 2.81 1.26
C PHE A 33 -1.44 2.44 1.38
N ASN A 34 -2.27 3.32 1.95
CA ASN A 34 -3.70 3.05 2.14
C ASN A 34 -4.42 2.91 0.80
N TYR A 35 -4.16 3.82 -0.14
CA TYR A 35 -4.71 3.75 -1.49
C TYR A 35 -4.33 2.42 -2.15
N ASN A 36 -3.03 2.16 -2.32
CA ASN A 36 -2.55 1.02 -3.10
C ASN A 36 -2.91 -0.33 -2.44
N SER A 37 -2.77 -0.43 -1.11
CA SER A 37 -3.06 -1.67 -0.40
C SER A 37 -4.55 -2.05 -0.48
N ASN A 38 -5.48 -1.10 -0.38
CA ASN A 38 -6.90 -1.40 -0.51
C ASN A 38 -7.34 -1.59 -1.97
N HIS A 39 -6.72 -0.90 -2.93
CA HIS A 39 -7.00 -1.09 -4.37
C HIS A 39 -6.59 -2.46 -4.88
N ILE A 40 -5.52 -3.05 -4.34
CA ILE A 40 -5.16 -4.43 -4.68
C ILE A 40 -6.30 -5.40 -4.33
N GLU A 41 -7.06 -5.13 -3.27
CA GLU A 41 -8.20 -5.94 -2.85
C GLU A 41 -9.54 -5.50 -3.48
N GLY A 42 -9.55 -4.44 -4.31
CA GLY A 42 -10.71 -4.03 -5.08
C GLY A 42 -11.49 -2.82 -4.55
N ASN A 43 -10.95 -2.09 -3.57
CA ASN A 43 -11.49 -0.78 -3.18
C ASN A 43 -11.49 0.18 -4.39
N THR A 44 -12.53 1.01 -4.50
CA THR A 44 -12.82 1.85 -5.67
C THR A 44 -12.57 3.34 -5.47
N LEU A 45 -12.19 3.77 -4.25
CA LEU A 45 -11.93 5.18 -3.98
C LEU A 45 -10.78 5.72 -4.83
N THR A 46 -10.99 6.80 -5.56
CA THR A 46 -9.87 7.43 -6.29
C THR A 46 -8.74 7.86 -5.35
N TYR A 47 -7.53 8.03 -5.90
CA TYR A 47 -6.38 8.54 -5.12
C TYR A 47 -6.72 9.88 -4.46
N GLY A 48 -7.37 10.78 -5.22
CA GLY A 48 -7.88 12.06 -4.72
C GLY A 48 -8.84 11.86 -3.54
N GLN A 49 -9.88 11.05 -3.69
CA GLN A 49 -10.84 10.75 -2.60
C GLN A 49 -10.14 10.19 -1.36
N THR A 50 -9.17 9.30 -1.54
CA THR A 50 -8.38 8.73 -0.45
C THR A 50 -7.60 9.80 0.29
N GLU A 51 -6.93 10.71 -0.43
CA GLU A 51 -6.24 11.84 0.17
C GLU A 51 -7.20 12.75 0.94
N ILE A 52 -8.37 13.10 0.37
CA ILE A 52 -9.37 13.94 1.05
C ILE A 52 -9.82 13.28 2.36
N LEU A 53 -10.11 11.99 2.30
CA LEU A 53 -10.62 11.22 3.42
C LEU A 53 -9.60 11.14 4.55
N LEU A 54 -8.35 10.80 4.23
CA LEU A 54 -7.32 10.57 5.25
C LEU A 54 -6.75 11.86 5.84
N LEU A 55 -6.70 12.96 5.07
CA LEU A 55 -6.17 14.23 5.56
C LEU A 55 -7.24 15.12 6.22
N PHE A 56 -8.48 15.07 5.75
CA PHE A 56 -9.53 16.02 6.17
C PHE A 56 -10.80 15.36 6.71
N GLY A 57 -10.91 14.03 6.69
CA GLY A 57 -12.11 13.32 7.13
C GLY A 57 -13.33 13.58 6.24
N LYS A 58 -13.12 13.88 4.95
CA LYS A 58 -14.18 14.24 4.00
C LYS A 58 -14.10 13.40 2.73
N ILE A 59 -15.21 13.31 2.01
CA ILE A 59 -15.28 12.69 0.69
C ILE A 59 -15.83 13.72 -0.28
N VAL A 60 -15.36 13.67 -1.52
CA VAL A 60 -15.90 14.45 -2.64
C VAL A 60 -16.45 13.49 -3.67
N GLY A 61 -17.63 13.81 -4.20
CA GLY A 61 -18.37 12.95 -5.12
C GLY A 61 -18.97 11.70 -4.46
N GLU A 62 -19.47 10.80 -5.30
CA GLU A 62 -20.04 9.52 -4.87
C GLU A 62 -18.93 8.53 -4.51
N ALA A 63 -19.16 7.77 -3.44
CA ALA A 63 -18.27 6.72 -2.97
C ALA A 63 -19.08 5.65 -2.22
N ASP A 64 -18.65 4.39 -2.35
CA ASP A 64 -19.22 3.32 -1.54
C ASP A 64 -18.83 3.50 -0.07
N VAL A 65 -19.83 3.45 0.83
CA VAL A 65 -19.63 3.64 2.27
C VAL A 65 -18.71 2.56 2.86
N ARG A 66 -18.77 1.33 2.35
CA ARG A 66 -17.88 0.25 2.76
C ARG A 66 -16.44 0.61 2.41
N ASP A 67 -16.19 1.10 1.20
CA ASP A 67 -14.82 1.43 0.75
C ASP A 67 -14.21 2.57 1.58
N VAL A 68 -15.03 3.54 2.01
CA VAL A 68 -14.65 4.62 2.95
C VAL A 68 -14.28 4.05 4.31
N HIS A 69 -15.11 3.16 4.83
CA HIS A 69 -14.89 2.49 6.11
C HIS A 69 -13.62 1.62 6.10
N GLU A 70 -13.38 0.88 5.02
CA GLU A 70 -12.17 0.09 4.86
C GLU A 70 -10.92 0.97 4.77
N MET A 71 -10.98 2.09 4.04
CA MET A 71 -9.86 3.02 3.91
C MET A 71 -9.49 3.69 5.24
N THR A 72 -10.50 4.12 6.01
CA THR A 72 -10.29 4.70 7.35
C THR A 72 -9.75 3.68 8.33
N ALA A 73 -10.29 2.46 8.34
CA ALA A 73 -9.81 1.34 9.16
C ALA A 73 -8.36 0.96 8.82
N SER A 74 -8.03 0.91 7.52
CA SER A 74 -6.66 0.67 7.04
C SER A 74 -5.68 1.70 7.59
N ASN A 75 -6.07 2.98 7.66
CA ASN A 75 -5.20 4.00 8.23
C ASN A 75 -5.01 3.84 9.74
N VAL A 76 -6.05 3.41 10.47
CA VAL A 76 -5.92 3.08 11.90
C VAL A 76 -5.00 1.88 12.08
N GLY A 77 -5.13 0.85 11.25
CA GLY A 77 -4.24 -0.32 11.24
C GLY A 77 -2.79 0.07 10.96
N LEU A 78 -2.54 0.99 10.02
CA LEU A 78 -1.20 1.50 9.74
C LEU A 78 -0.58 2.22 10.95
N LYS A 79 -1.36 3.03 11.67
CA LYS A 79 -0.89 3.72 12.89
C LYS A 79 -0.57 2.72 14.00
N MET A 80 -1.51 1.79 14.26
CA MET A 80 -1.33 0.71 15.23
C MET A 80 -0.07 -0.12 14.91
N MET A 81 0.16 -0.43 13.64
CA MET A 81 1.35 -1.15 13.21
C MET A 81 2.64 -0.37 13.49
N LYS A 82 2.68 0.93 13.20
CA LYS A 82 3.85 1.78 13.47
C LYS A 82 4.16 1.84 14.96
N GLU A 83 3.13 2.00 15.80
CA GLU A 83 3.28 2.03 17.25
C GLU A 83 3.86 0.73 17.79
N GLU A 84 3.35 -0.42 17.33
CA GLU A 84 3.88 -1.73 17.72
C GLU A 84 5.34 -1.94 17.25
N ALA A 85 5.66 -1.51 16.02
CA ALA A 85 7.01 -1.66 15.45
C ALA A 85 8.08 -0.92 16.26
N LEU A 86 7.72 0.15 16.97
CA LEU A 86 8.64 0.90 17.84
C LEU A 86 8.97 0.16 19.14
N LEU A 87 8.18 -0.84 19.53
CA LEU A 87 8.39 -1.65 20.75
C LEU A 87 9.41 -2.76 20.50
N LYS A 88 10.68 -2.39 20.26
CA LYS A 88 11.77 -3.33 19.86
C LYS A 88 12.03 -4.47 20.85
N GLU A 89 11.73 -4.29 22.13
CA GLU A 89 11.89 -5.32 23.16
C GLU A 89 10.69 -6.28 23.28
N THR A 90 9.55 -5.92 22.67
CA THR A 90 8.35 -6.76 22.66
C THR A 90 8.40 -7.68 21.44
N PRO A 91 8.26 -9.01 21.60
CA PRO A 91 8.21 -9.93 20.47
C PRO A 91 6.89 -9.79 19.70
N LEU A 92 6.89 -10.18 18.42
CA LEU A 92 5.65 -10.29 17.66
C LEU A 92 4.76 -11.36 18.29
N THR A 93 3.45 -11.09 18.39
CA THR A 93 2.48 -12.04 18.93
C THR A 93 1.35 -12.33 17.94
N GLN A 94 0.78 -13.53 18.02
CA GLN A 94 -0.46 -13.86 17.30
C GLN A 94 -1.62 -12.92 17.69
N HIS A 95 -1.64 -12.47 18.96
CA HIS A 95 -2.63 -11.52 19.44
C HIS A 95 -2.56 -10.21 18.67
N PHE A 96 -1.36 -9.64 18.48
CA PHE A 96 -1.18 -8.42 17.69
C PHE A 96 -1.71 -8.58 16.26
N ILE A 97 -1.36 -9.67 15.56
CA ILE A 97 -1.83 -9.93 14.19
C ILE A 97 -3.36 -10.00 14.13
N ARG A 98 -3.99 -10.67 15.11
CA ARG A 98 -5.45 -10.79 15.20
C ARG A 98 -6.12 -9.45 15.54
N THR A 99 -5.53 -8.66 16.43
CA THR A 99 -6.03 -7.32 16.76
C THR A 99 -5.90 -6.38 15.57
N LEU A 100 -4.78 -6.44 14.84
CA LEU A 100 -4.59 -5.69 13.60
C LEU A 100 -5.64 -6.07 12.54
N HIS A 101 -5.92 -7.37 12.38
CA HIS A 101 -6.98 -7.86 11.50
C HIS A 101 -8.37 -7.39 11.94
N LYS A 102 -8.67 -7.43 13.25
CA LYS A 102 -9.91 -6.89 13.79
C LYS A 102 -10.06 -5.39 13.50
N THR A 103 -8.99 -4.63 13.65
CA THR A 103 -8.97 -3.19 13.34
C THR A 103 -9.26 -2.93 11.87
N LEU A 104 -8.69 -3.73 10.95
CA LEU A 104 -8.93 -3.59 9.51
C LEU A 104 -10.37 -3.88 9.10
N LEU A 105 -10.92 -5.02 9.54
CA LEU A 105 -12.29 -5.41 9.16
C LEU A 105 -13.35 -4.68 9.98
N ARG A 106 -12.99 -4.13 11.14
CA ARG A 106 -13.82 -3.46 12.14
C ARG A 106 -14.82 -4.37 12.84
N GLU A 107 -15.63 -5.10 12.08
CA GLU A 107 -16.72 -5.94 12.56
C GLU A 107 -16.93 -7.17 11.66
N ASP A 108 -17.70 -8.13 12.17
CA ASP A 108 -18.12 -9.28 11.41
C ASP A 108 -19.13 -8.85 10.33
N TYR A 109 -19.07 -9.46 9.14
CA TYR A 109 -20.04 -9.17 8.08
C TYR A 109 -20.41 -10.42 7.29
N THR A 110 -21.62 -10.41 6.75
CA THR A 110 -22.17 -11.56 6.01
C THR A 110 -21.90 -11.40 4.51
N VAL A 111 -21.31 -12.41 3.90
CA VAL A 111 -21.17 -12.53 2.46
C VAL A 111 -22.27 -13.41 1.92
N TYR A 112 -23.03 -12.88 0.97
CA TYR A 112 -24.04 -13.62 0.22
C TYR A 112 -23.47 -14.10 -1.11
N ARG A 113 -23.70 -15.36 -1.46
CA ARG A 113 -23.30 -15.94 -2.75
C ARG A 113 -24.47 -16.65 -3.40
N THR A 114 -24.59 -16.50 -4.71
CA THR A 114 -25.52 -17.26 -5.53
C THR A 114 -24.75 -18.38 -6.21
N LEU A 115 -25.07 -19.63 -5.86
CA LEU A 115 -24.50 -20.82 -6.48
C LEU A 115 -25.16 -21.10 -7.84
N PRO A 116 -24.51 -21.88 -8.72
CA PRO A 116 -25.13 -22.37 -9.95
C PRO A 116 -26.49 -23.03 -9.64
N GLY A 117 -27.54 -22.65 -10.38
CA GLY A 117 -28.92 -23.07 -10.11
C GLY A 117 -29.74 -22.10 -9.25
N GLY A 118 -29.19 -20.94 -8.88
CA GLY A 118 -29.93 -19.87 -8.20
C GLY A 118 -30.04 -20.03 -6.68
N VAL A 119 -29.38 -21.03 -6.10
CA VAL A 119 -29.36 -21.24 -4.63
C VAL A 119 -28.57 -20.11 -3.97
N GLN A 120 -29.24 -19.35 -3.10
CA GLN A 120 -28.57 -18.35 -2.27
C GLN A 120 -27.99 -19.03 -1.03
N THR A 121 -26.70 -18.81 -0.79
CA THR A 121 -26.00 -19.21 0.43
C THR A 121 -25.36 -17.97 1.05
N SER A 122 -25.07 -18.04 2.34
CA SER A 122 -24.35 -16.97 3.03
C SER A 122 -23.42 -17.54 4.08
N TYR A 123 -22.39 -16.77 4.42
CA TYR A 123 -21.47 -17.07 5.51
C TYR A 123 -21.01 -15.77 6.15
N VAL A 124 -20.65 -15.84 7.43
CA VAL A 124 -20.11 -14.71 8.17
C VAL A 124 -18.59 -14.71 8.05
N ILE A 125 -18.01 -13.54 7.87
CA ILE A 125 -16.57 -13.29 7.99
C ILE A 125 -16.30 -12.74 9.39
N HIS A 126 -15.39 -13.38 10.12
CA HIS A 126 -15.11 -13.03 11.51
C HIS A 126 -13.88 -12.12 11.68
N ALA A 127 -14.10 -10.91 12.18
CA ALA A 127 -13.03 -9.95 12.43
C ALA A 127 -12.13 -10.41 13.59
N GLY A 128 -10.80 -10.39 13.37
CA GLY A 128 -9.81 -10.83 14.36
C GLY A 128 -9.79 -12.33 14.71
N GLN A 129 -10.54 -13.17 14.00
CA GLN A 129 -10.55 -14.62 14.22
C GLN A 129 -9.98 -15.36 13.03
N TYR A 130 -9.20 -16.42 13.29
CA TYR A 130 -8.78 -17.30 12.21
C TYR A 130 -9.99 -17.96 11.55
N LYS A 131 -9.81 -18.33 10.29
CA LYS A 131 -10.86 -18.92 9.46
C LYS A 131 -11.47 -20.15 10.13
N THR A 132 -12.79 -20.23 10.06
CA THR A 132 -13.59 -21.38 10.53
C THR A 132 -14.01 -22.28 9.38
N ARG A 133 -13.60 -21.93 8.14
CA ARG A 133 -13.91 -22.63 6.90
C ARG A 133 -12.77 -22.50 5.90
N LEU A 134 -12.77 -23.36 4.88
CA LEU A 134 -11.80 -23.28 3.79
C LEU A 134 -11.97 -21.98 3.00
N ASN A 135 -10.84 -21.35 2.66
CA ASN A 135 -10.78 -20.11 1.89
C ASN A 135 -9.92 -20.26 0.62
N SER A 136 -9.86 -21.48 0.07
CA SER A 136 -9.22 -21.80 -1.20
C SER A 136 -9.79 -20.95 -2.33
N VAL A 137 -8.93 -20.62 -3.31
CA VAL A 137 -9.29 -19.77 -4.45
C VAL A 137 -9.09 -20.51 -5.76
N ILE A 138 -9.87 -20.16 -6.77
CA ILE A 138 -9.59 -20.57 -8.15
C ILE A 138 -8.59 -19.58 -8.72
N THR A 139 -7.45 -20.08 -9.17
CA THR A 139 -6.41 -19.27 -9.80
C THR A 139 -6.88 -18.77 -11.18
N ARG A 140 -6.15 -17.80 -11.75
CA ARG A 140 -6.42 -17.33 -13.12
C ARG A 140 -6.29 -18.41 -14.19
N TYR A 141 -5.66 -19.54 -13.87
CA TYR A 141 -5.46 -20.68 -14.78
C TYR A 141 -6.54 -21.74 -14.63
N GLY A 142 -7.48 -21.57 -13.69
CA GLY A 142 -8.58 -22.51 -13.44
C GLY A 142 -8.29 -23.54 -12.35
N ASP A 143 -7.04 -23.67 -11.91
CA ASP A 143 -6.67 -24.60 -10.82
C ASP A 143 -7.12 -24.07 -9.46
N GLN A 144 -7.53 -24.98 -8.57
CA GLN A 144 -7.80 -24.65 -7.18
C GLN A 144 -6.49 -24.54 -6.41
N PHE A 145 -6.27 -23.37 -5.80
CA PHE A 145 -5.16 -23.14 -4.88
C PHE A 145 -5.64 -23.29 -3.44
N GLU A 146 -5.05 -24.23 -2.72
CA GLU A 146 -5.41 -24.53 -1.34
C GLU A 146 -4.47 -23.83 -0.37
N TYR A 147 -5.07 -23.17 0.62
CA TYR A 147 -4.38 -22.62 1.77
C TYR A 147 -4.55 -23.55 2.96
N ALA A 148 -4.01 -23.16 4.12
CA ALA A 148 -4.14 -23.95 5.33
C ALA A 148 -5.62 -24.29 5.66
N THR A 149 -5.89 -25.44 6.25
CA THR A 149 -7.24 -25.71 6.79
C THR A 149 -7.51 -24.89 8.05
N PRO A 150 -8.78 -24.67 8.45
CA PRO A 150 -9.13 -24.07 9.74
C PRO A 150 -8.44 -24.73 10.94
N GLU A 151 -8.30 -26.06 10.90
CA GLU A 151 -7.77 -26.86 12.00
C GLU A 151 -6.25 -26.69 12.17
N GLU A 152 -5.50 -26.60 11.07
CA GLU A 152 -4.04 -26.43 11.12
C GLU A 152 -3.60 -24.95 11.23
N THR A 153 -4.48 -24.01 10.87
CA THR A 153 -4.16 -22.56 10.86
C THR A 153 -3.60 -22.04 12.20
N PRO A 154 -4.18 -22.36 13.38
CA PRO A 154 -3.63 -21.89 14.65
C PRO A 154 -2.20 -22.38 14.91
N ALA A 155 -1.90 -23.64 14.57
CA ALA A 155 -0.57 -24.21 14.75
C ALA A 155 0.44 -23.54 13.81
N LEU A 156 0.12 -23.45 12.51
CA LEU A 156 1.00 -22.81 11.52
C LEU A 156 1.24 -21.33 11.80
N MET A 157 0.26 -20.61 12.35
CA MET A 157 0.46 -19.22 12.79
C MET A 157 1.33 -19.12 14.04
N SER A 158 1.27 -20.10 14.95
CA SER A 158 2.22 -20.20 16.06
C SER A 158 3.63 -20.40 15.54
N ASP A 159 3.81 -21.39 14.68
CA ASP A 159 5.12 -21.72 14.10
C ASP A 159 5.71 -20.54 13.32
N LEU A 160 4.88 -19.78 12.58
CA LEU A 160 5.30 -18.58 11.87
C LEU A 160 5.79 -17.47 12.82
N VAL A 161 5.04 -17.21 13.90
CA VAL A 161 5.40 -16.17 14.88
C VAL A 161 6.65 -16.57 15.66
N ASP A 162 6.76 -17.83 16.08
CA ASP A 162 7.93 -18.35 16.78
C ASP A 162 9.17 -18.29 15.88
N TRP A 163 9.04 -18.74 14.63
CA TRP A 163 10.10 -18.61 13.62
C TRP A 163 10.51 -17.15 13.42
N TYR A 164 9.57 -16.21 13.32
CA TYR A 164 9.90 -14.79 13.12
C TYR A 164 10.73 -14.26 14.28
N ASN A 165 10.29 -14.52 15.51
CA ASN A 165 10.95 -14.03 16.72
C ASN A 165 12.36 -14.65 16.87
N ASP A 166 12.53 -15.94 16.55
CA ASP A 166 13.85 -16.58 16.52
C ASP A 166 14.75 -16.01 15.42
N ALA A 167 14.20 -15.84 14.21
CA ALA A 167 14.92 -15.30 13.07
C ALA A 167 15.40 -13.86 13.32
N GLU A 168 14.54 -13.01 13.89
CA GLU A 168 14.84 -11.65 14.32
C GLU A 168 15.99 -11.64 15.35
N ARG A 169 15.86 -12.42 16.44
CA ARG A 169 16.91 -12.50 17.47
C ARG A 169 18.25 -13.01 16.95
N SER A 170 18.22 -13.96 16.03
CA SER A 170 19.44 -14.56 15.48
C SER A 170 20.26 -13.61 14.60
N GLY A 171 19.63 -12.56 14.05
CA GLY A 171 20.25 -11.66 13.07
C GLY A 171 20.67 -12.34 11.76
N LYS A 172 20.18 -13.56 11.48
CA LYS A 172 20.61 -14.38 10.32
C LYS A 172 20.14 -13.82 8.98
N PHE A 173 19.05 -13.07 8.97
CA PHE A 173 18.44 -12.50 7.77
C PHE A 173 18.55 -10.98 7.82
N THR A 174 18.71 -10.37 6.64
CA THR A 174 18.53 -8.92 6.54
C THR A 174 17.05 -8.57 6.77
N PRO A 175 16.71 -7.34 7.19
CA PRO A 175 15.31 -6.94 7.39
C PRO A 175 14.42 -7.15 6.14
N ILE A 176 14.98 -6.94 4.95
CA ILE A 176 14.30 -7.16 3.66
C ILE A 176 14.01 -8.65 3.45
N GLU A 177 14.98 -9.53 3.73
CA GLU A 177 14.81 -10.97 3.63
C GLU A 177 13.79 -11.49 4.65
N LEU A 178 13.89 -11.02 5.90
CA LEU A 178 12.95 -11.37 6.97
C LEU A 178 11.51 -10.99 6.60
N ALA A 179 11.31 -9.76 6.10
CA ALA A 179 10.01 -9.27 5.64
C ALA A 179 9.46 -10.07 4.47
N ALA A 180 10.30 -10.39 3.46
CA ALA A 180 9.88 -11.16 2.30
C ALA A 180 9.48 -12.60 2.65
N ILE A 181 10.25 -13.27 3.52
CA ILE A 181 9.94 -14.64 3.98
C ILE A 181 8.68 -14.64 4.84
N PHE A 182 8.56 -13.70 5.79
CA PHE A 182 7.36 -13.58 6.60
C PHE A 182 6.12 -13.38 5.73
N HIS A 183 6.18 -12.43 4.78
CA HIS A 183 5.10 -12.17 3.85
C HIS A 183 4.68 -13.44 3.09
N TYR A 184 5.65 -14.14 2.50
CA TYR A 184 5.36 -15.33 1.70
C TYR A 184 4.76 -16.46 2.55
N ARG A 185 5.34 -16.76 3.72
CA ARG A 185 4.79 -17.78 4.62
C ARG A 185 3.38 -17.42 5.12
N TYR A 186 3.18 -16.18 5.52
CA TYR A 186 1.88 -15.67 5.97
C TYR A 186 0.81 -15.81 4.89
N ILE A 187 1.10 -15.37 3.65
CA ILE A 187 0.10 -15.41 2.57
C ILE A 187 -0.21 -16.85 2.14
N ARG A 188 0.73 -17.78 2.32
CA ARG A 188 0.52 -19.22 2.09
C ARG A 188 -0.34 -19.90 3.17
N ILE A 189 -0.29 -19.43 4.41
CA ILE A 189 -1.20 -19.88 5.47
C ILE A 189 -2.62 -19.32 5.21
N HIS A 190 -2.68 -18.04 4.82
CA HIS A 190 -3.93 -17.31 4.54
C HIS A 190 -4.94 -17.45 5.70
N PRO A 191 -4.55 -17.02 6.93
CA PRO A 191 -5.20 -17.45 8.18
C PRO A 191 -6.61 -16.89 8.41
N PHE A 192 -6.97 -15.79 7.74
CA PHE A 192 -8.27 -15.13 7.91
C PHE A 192 -9.20 -15.39 6.72
N GLU A 193 -10.51 -15.15 6.89
CA GLU A 193 -11.48 -15.33 5.79
C GLU A 193 -11.44 -14.21 4.75
N ASP A 194 -11.00 -13.01 5.15
CA ASP A 194 -10.70 -11.87 4.29
C ASP A 194 -9.52 -11.06 4.87
N GLY A 195 -9.00 -10.09 4.12
CA GLY A 195 -8.02 -9.12 4.63
C GLY A 195 -6.57 -9.61 4.69
N ASN A 196 -6.30 -10.87 4.29
CA ASN A 196 -4.95 -11.45 4.36
C ASN A 196 -3.92 -10.64 3.57
N GLY A 197 -4.22 -10.21 2.34
CA GLY A 197 -3.30 -9.40 1.55
C GLY A 197 -2.92 -8.08 2.24
N ARG A 198 -3.91 -7.42 2.87
CA ARG A 198 -3.70 -6.15 3.60
C ARG A 198 -2.83 -6.36 4.84
N ILE A 199 -3.07 -7.43 5.60
CA ILE A 199 -2.23 -7.78 6.75
C ILE A 199 -0.81 -8.15 6.32
N ALA A 200 -0.64 -8.95 5.25
CA ALA A 200 0.69 -9.31 4.76
C ALA A 200 1.54 -8.08 4.45
N ARG A 201 0.96 -7.08 3.77
CA ARG A 201 1.63 -5.81 3.43
C ARG A 201 1.86 -4.91 4.66
N LEU A 202 0.96 -4.90 5.64
CA LEU A 202 1.20 -4.21 6.92
C LEU A 202 2.35 -4.87 7.70
N MET A 203 2.40 -6.20 7.75
CA MET A 203 3.44 -6.94 8.46
C MET A 203 4.81 -6.79 7.79
N VAL A 204 4.88 -6.66 6.47
CA VAL A 204 6.11 -6.23 5.79
C VAL A 204 6.61 -4.90 6.36
N ASN A 205 5.73 -3.90 6.45
CA ASN A 205 6.11 -2.58 6.94
C ASN A 205 6.35 -2.54 8.45
N TYR A 206 5.73 -3.44 9.23
CA TYR A 206 6.07 -3.68 10.63
C TYR A 206 7.54 -4.08 10.77
N ILE A 207 7.96 -5.10 10.02
CA ILE A 207 9.32 -5.62 10.07
C ILE A 207 10.33 -4.56 9.62
N LEU A 208 10.07 -3.88 8.50
CA LEU A 208 10.97 -2.82 8.01
C LEU A 208 11.10 -1.67 9.02
N THR A 209 9.98 -1.16 9.53
CA THR A 209 9.96 -0.04 10.50
C THR A 209 10.69 -0.41 11.80
N ARG A 210 10.47 -1.63 12.30
CA ARG A 210 11.10 -2.14 13.52
C ARG A 210 12.62 -2.21 13.44
N HIS A 211 13.15 -2.38 12.23
CA HIS A 211 14.60 -2.39 11.96
C HIS A 211 15.13 -1.05 11.41
N ASP A 212 14.38 0.04 11.56
CA ASP A 212 14.75 1.39 11.10
C ASP A 212 14.93 1.50 9.56
N TYR A 213 14.30 0.61 8.80
CA TYR A 213 14.25 0.66 7.33
C TYR A 213 13.05 1.49 6.87
N PRO A 214 13.17 2.20 5.73
CA PRO A 214 12.02 2.85 5.11
C PRO A 214 10.94 1.82 4.74
N MET A 215 9.69 2.21 4.97
CA MET A 215 8.54 1.39 4.57
C MET A 215 8.34 1.43 3.05
N ILE A 216 7.67 0.41 2.51
CA ILE A 216 7.45 0.27 1.07
C ILE A 216 5.97 0.15 0.73
N VAL A 217 5.64 0.47 -0.53
CA VAL A 217 4.27 0.37 -1.06
C VAL A 217 4.25 -0.57 -2.27
N VAL A 218 3.49 -1.66 -2.17
CA VAL A 218 3.16 -2.48 -3.36
C VAL A 218 2.13 -1.71 -4.18
N ARG A 219 2.54 -1.17 -5.33
CA ARG A 219 1.67 -0.32 -6.17
C ARG A 219 0.57 -1.15 -6.86
N SER A 220 -0.68 -0.72 -6.74
CA SER A 220 -1.85 -1.41 -7.31
C SER A 220 -1.78 -1.51 -8.84
N ARG A 221 -1.21 -0.51 -9.52
CA ARG A 221 -0.91 -0.56 -10.96
C ARG A 221 0.06 -1.68 -11.36
N LYS A 222 0.91 -2.13 -10.43
CA LYS A 222 1.83 -3.27 -10.58
C LYS A 222 1.28 -4.57 -9.96
N LYS A 223 -0.02 -4.65 -9.63
CA LYS A 223 -0.67 -5.85 -9.03
C LYS A 223 -0.35 -7.14 -9.80
N LYS A 224 -0.31 -7.08 -11.14
CA LYS A 224 0.00 -8.26 -11.97
C LYS A 224 1.42 -8.79 -11.72
N GLU A 225 2.41 -7.90 -11.62
CA GLU A 225 3.80 -8.28 -11.34
C GLU A 225 3.94 -8.90 -9.95
N TYR A 226 3.28 -8.29 -8.95
CA TYR A 226 3.23 -8.80 -7.58
C TYR A 226 2.65 -10.22 -7.50
N LEU A 227 1.47 -10.44 -8.10
CA LEU A 227 0.81 -11.75 -8.10
C LEU A 227 1.57 -12.79 -8.92
N GLU A 228 2.21 -12.39 -10.02
CA GLU A 228 3.05 -13.26 -10.83
C GLU A 228 4.30 -13.71 -10.05
N ALA A 229 4.94 -12.82 -9.30
CA ALA A 229 6.08 -13.16 -8.45
C ALA A 229 5.72 -14.18 -7.37
N LEU A 230 4.55 -14.04 -6.74
CA LEU A 230 4.01 -15.03 -5.81
C LEU A 230 3.73 -16.35 -6.51
N HIS A 231 2.99 -16.33 -7.62
CA HIS A 231 2.61 -17.52 -8.36
C HIS A 231 3.82 -18.35 -8.81
N ARG A 232 4.84 -17.72 -9.40
CA ARG A 232 6.05 -18.45 -9.82
C ARG A 232 6.83 -19.04 -8.65
N THR A 233 6.76 -18.39 -7.49
CA THR A 233 7.32 -18.93 -6.26
C THR A 233 6.52 -20.13 -5.78
N ASP A 234 5.18 -20.09 -5.86
CA ASP A 234 4.32 -21.23 -5.53
C ASP A 234 4.61 -22.45 -6.40
N LEU A 235 4.92 -22.26 -7.69
CA LEU A 235 5.34 -23.35 -8.58
C LEU A 235 6.66 -24.00 -8.15
N THR A 236 7.54 -23.25 -7.46
CA THR A 236 8.82 -23.76 -6.94
C THR A 236 8.65 -24.45 -5.59
N VAL A 237 7.87 -23.84 -4.69
CA VAL A 237 7.64 -24.32 -3.33
C VAL A 237 6.72 -25.55 -3.32
N GLY A 238 5.76 -25.60 -4.26
CA GLY A 238 4.72 -26.62 -4.31
C GLY A 238 3.40 -26.15 -3.69
N ALA A 239 2.32 -26.83 -4.07
CA ALA A 239 0.95 -26.43 -3.77
C ALA A 239 0.52 -26.66 -2.31
N ALA A 240 1.10 -27.64 -1.61
CA ALA A 240 0.67 -27.99 -0.26
C ALA A 240 0.85 -26.82 0.73
N PRO A 241 -0.16 -26.49 1.57
CA PRO A 241 -0.10 -25.36 2.48
C PRO A 241 1.13 -25.38 3.42
N SER A 242 1.47 -26.54 3.95
CA SER A 242 2.62 -26.74 4.84
C SER A 242 3.96 -26.37 4.17
N LEU A 243 4.16 -26.70 2.89
CA LEU A 243 5.36 -26.32 2.15
C LEU A 243 5.50 -24.79 2.06
N GLY A 244 4.39 -24.10 1.85
CA GLY A 244 4.32 -22.64 1.85
C GLY A 244 4.63 -22.03 3.22
N ALA A 245 4.01 -22.57 4.27
CA ALA A 245 4.19 -22.11 5.65
C ALA A 245 5.63 -22.25 6.15
N TYR A 246 6.37 -23.24 5.65
CA TYR A 246 7.77 -23.50 6.02
C TYR A 246 8.80 -23.09 4.96
N ALA A 247 8.38 -22.41 3.89
CA ALA A 247 9.27 -22.05 2.78
C ALA A 247 10.53 -21.31 3.26
N SER A 248 11.69 -21.78 2.82
CA SER A 248 12.99 -21.18 3.17
C SER A 248 13.32 -19.99 2.27
N LYS A 249 14.36 -19.22 2.63
CA LYS A 249 14.93 -18.17 1.78
C LYS A 249 15.22 -18.65 0.36
N ARG A 250 15.73 -19.88 0.22
CA ARG A 250 16.07 -20.47 -1.08
C ARG A 250 14.82 -20.75 -1.91
N ASP A 251 13.78 -21.26 -1.27
CA ASP A 251 12.54 -21.64 -1.96
C ASP A 251 11.81 -20.40 -2.50
N ILE A 252 11.93 -19.27 -1.80
CA ILE A 252 11.31 -18.00 -2.18
C ILE A 252 12.16 -17.09 -3.06
N GLN A 253 13.25 -17.59 -3.66
CA GLN A 253 14.23 -16.76 -4.38
C GLN A 253 13.60 -15.85 -5.44
N GLN A 254 12.53 -16.31 -6.12
CA GLN A 254 11.82 -15.54 -7.13
C GLN A 254 11.08 -14.34 -6.50
N PHE A 255 10.29 -14.59 -5.45
CA PHE A 255 9.63 -13.53 -4.69
C PHE A 255 10.62 -12.59 -4.02
N LEU A 256 11.73 -13.11 -3.47
CA LEU A 256 12.77 -12.31 -2.85
C LEU A 256 13.44 -11.34 -3.85
N THR A 257 13.62 -11.79 -5.10
CA THR A 257 14.16 -10.94 -6.18
C THR A 257 13.19 -9.81 -6.52
N TYR A 258 11.90 -10.14 -6.68
CA TYR A 258 10.85 -9.13 -6.88
C TYR A 258 10.81 -8.12 -5.72
N PHE A 259 10.80 -8.62 -4.49
CA PHE A 259 10.69 -7.82 -3.28
C PHE A 259 11.90 -6.91 -3.07
N THR A 260 13.11 -7.40 -3.38
CA THR A 260 14.33 -6.60 -3.37
C THR A 260 14.26 -5.43 -4.36
N ASN A 261 13.77 -5.69 -5.58
CA ASN A 261 13.61 -4.64 -6.59
C ASN A 261 12.53 -3.63 -6.18
N LEU A 262 11.41 -4.10 -5.64
CA LEU A 262 10.37 -3.24 -5.09
C LEU A 262 10.94 -2.32 -4.00
N PHE A 263 11.74 -2.86 -3.08
CA PHE A 263 12.39 -2.06 -2.04
C PHE A 263 13.32 -1.00 -2.63
N ILE A 264 14.19 -1.39 -3.57
CA ILE A 264 15.11 -0.44 -4.23
C ILE A 264 14.33 0.68 -4.95
N ASP A 265 13.26 0.32 -5.67
CA ASP A 265 12.44 1.29 -6.40
C ASP A 265 11.76 2.28 -5.44
N GLU A 266 11.11 1.80 -4.38
CA GLU A 266 10.40 2.65 -3.42
C GLU A 266 11.38 3.53 -2.61
N VAL A 267 12.52 3.01 -2.16
CA VAL A 267 13.50 3.84 -1.43
C VAL A 267 14.19 4.84 -2.36
N SER A 268 14.48 4.46 -3.61
CA SER A 268 15.00 5.41 -4.60
C SER A 268 14.00 6.53 -4.87
N TYR A 269 12.71 6.19 -4.92
CA TYR A 269 11.64 7.18 -5.04
C TYR A 269 11.59 8.13 -3.84
N ASP A 270 11.72 7.61 -2.62
CA ASP A 270 11.77 8.40 -1.39
C ASP A 270 12.95 9.38 -1.40
N ILE A 271 14.14 8.90 -1.77
CA ILE A 271 15.33 9.74 -1.93
C ILE A 271 15.08 10.85 -2.96
N GLN A 272 14.60 10.49 -4.16
CA GLN A 272 14.34 11.49 -5.20
C GLN A 272 13.28 12.51 -4.78
N PHE A 273 12.23 12.09 -4.08
CA PHE A 273 11.23 12.99 -3.53
C PHE A 273 11.84 14.00 -2.55
N LEU A 274 12.78 13.54 -1.72
CA LEU A 274 13.47 14.38 -0.75
C LEU A 274 14.53 15.28 -1.38
N THR A 275 15.16 14.89 -2.48
CA THR A 275 16.31 15.62 -3.04
C THR A 275 16.01 16.41 -4.31
N GLU A 276 15.10 15.95 -5.16
CA GLU A 276 14.76 16.67 -6.39
C GLU A 276 13.89 17.89 -6.04
N ARG A 277 14.31 19.05 -6.55
CA ARG A 277 13.62 20.33 -6.45
C ARG A 277 13.51 20.95 -7.84
N GLY A 278 12.34 21.50 -8.17
CA GLY A 278 12.13 22.24 -9.40
C GLY A 278 10.67 22.52 -9.71
N ASP A 279 10.42 23.69 -10.29
CA ASP A 279 9.08 24.21 -10.57
C ASP A 279 8.25 23.33 -11.53
N ASN A 280 8.90 22.45 -12.28
CA ASN A 280 8.27 21.52 -13.22
C ASN A 280 8.29 20.05 -12.77
N VAL A 281 8.77 19.78 -11.55
CA VAL A 281 8.82 18.44 -10.96
C VAL A 281 7.74 18.32 -9.90
N TRP A 282 6.91 17.29 -10.07
CA TRP A 282 5.74 17.02 -9.27
C TRP A 282 5.66 15.52 -8.96
N TRP A 283 4.83 15.16 -7.98
CA TRP A 283 4.76 13.81 -7.43
C TRP A 283 3.32 13.34 -7.29
N PHE A 284 2.99 12.18 -7.88
CA PHE A 284 1.67 11.58 -7.84
C PHE A 284 1.77 10.05 -7.78
N ASP A 285 1.09 9.42 -6.81
CA ASP A 285 1.03 7.95 -6.63
C ASP A 285 2.39 7.24 -6.84
N GLY A 286 3.45 7.66 -6.14
CA GLY A 286 4.74 6.98 -6.28
C GLY A 286 5.47 7.23 -7.60
N GLU A 287 5.07 8.22 -8.40
CA GLU A 287 5.74 8.58 -9.65
C GLU A 287 6.19 10.03 -9.67
N ARG A 288 7.37 10.24 -10.27
CA ARG A 288 7.82 11.57 -10.65
C ARG A 288 7.10 12.00 -11.92
N VAL A 289 6.30 13.04 -11.81
CA VAL A 289 5.64 13.71 -12.93
C VAL A 289 6.44 14.95 -13.30
N LYS A 290 7.16 14.89 -14.43
CA LYS A 290 7.88 16.05 -14.96
C LYS A 290 7.13 16.64 -16.15
N PHE A 291 6.67 17.87 -16.03
CA PHE A 291 5.97 18.56 -17.12
C PHE A 291 6.99 19.21 -18.06
N ARG A 292 6.93 18.84 -19.35
CA ARG A 292 7.73 19.49 -20.41
C ARG A 292 7.22 20.90 -20.73
N SER A 293 5.93 21.12 -20.57
CA SER A 293 5.30 22.41 -20.82
C SER A 293 5.52 23.36 -19.65
N ALA A 294 6.19 24.48 -19.91
CA ALA A 294 6.33 25.56 -18.92
C ALA A 294 4.96 26.08 -18.47
N THR A 295 3.99 26.18 -19.39
CA THR A 295 2.64 26.71 -19.09
C THR A 295 1.88 25.83 -18.09
N THR A 296 1.99 24.50 -18.19
CA THR A 296 1.34 23.59 -17.24
C THR A 296 1.94 23.72 -15.85
N SER A 297 3.26 23.87 -15.76
CA SER A 297 3.96 24.09 -14.50
C SER A 297 3.55 25.42 -13.86
N ILE A 298 3.45 26.50 -14.64
CA ILE A 298 2.96 27.80 -14.19
C ILE A 298 1.53 27.71 -13.64
N ILE A 299 0.63 27.02 -14.34
CA ILE A 299 -0.76 26.83 -13.87
C ILE A 299 -0.78 26.09 -12.53
N LEU A 300 -0.06 24.98 -12.41
CA LEU A 300 -0.06 24.17 -11.20
C LEU A 300 0.60 24.92 -10.02
N ASN A 301 1.71 25.62 -10.24
CA ASN A 301 2.35 26.45 -9.21
C ASN A 301 1.43 27.59 -8.77
N ARG A 302 0.73 28.24 -9.72
CA ARG A 302 -0.24 29.28 -9.39
C ARG A 302 -1.41 28.76 -8.57
N MET A 303 -1.91 27.56 -8.88
CA MET A 303 -2.92 26.89 -8.05
C MET A 303 -2.40 26.55 -6.66
N TYR A 304 -1.12 26.18 -6.54
CA TYR A 304 -0.50 25.83 -5.27
C TYR A 304 -0.38 27.06 -4.36
N GLU A 305 0.10 28.17 -4.90
CA GLU A 305 0.21 29.45 -4.18
C GLU A 305 -1.15 30.10 -3.91
N GLN A 306 -2.08 29.99 -4.87
CA GLN A 306 -3.38 30.64 -4.84
C GLN A 306 -4.49 29.67 -5.27
N PRO A 307 -4.99 28.82 -4.36
CA PRO A 307 -6.02 27.82 -4.65
C PRO A 307 -7.30 28.39 -5.28
N ASN A 308 -7.64 29.65 -4.97
CA ASN A 308 -8.84 30.32 -5.47
C ASN A 308 -8.68 30.95 -6.87
N SER A 309 -7.57 30.67 -7.57
CA SER A 309 -7.30 31.26 -8.89
C SER A 309 -8.38 30.92 -9.92
N THR A 310 -8.98 31.95 -10.50
CA THR A 310 -9.96 31.81 -11.58
C THR A 310 -9.30 31.41 -12.89
N ILE A 311 -10.06 30.84 -13.84
CA ILE A 311 -9.54 30.44 -15.15
C ILE A 311 -8.89 31.62 -15.90
N PRO A 312 -9.46 32.85 -15.90
CA PRO A 312 -8.80 34.03 -16.47
C PRO A 312 -7.46 34.36 -15.81
N GLN A 313 -7.35 34.30 -14.49
CA GLN A 313 -6.08 34.55 -13.78
C GLN A 313 -5.02 33.49 -14.13
N LEU A 314 -5.42 32.22 -14.29
CA LEU A 314 -4.52 31.17 -14.74
C LEU A 314 -4.05 31.38 -16.19
N ALA A 315 -4.93 31.87 -17.06
CA ALA A 315 -4.62 32.19 -18.45
C ALA A 315 -3.63 33.35 -18.56
N GLU A 316 -3.84 34.40 -17.79
CA GLU A 316 -2.94 35.54 -17.68
C GLU A 316 -1.56 35.11 -17.17
N ALA A 317 -1.51 34.37 -16.06
CA ALA A 317 -0.26 33.89 -15.47
C ALA A 317 0.54 33.01 -16.44
N ALA A 318 -0.13 32.11 -17.17
CA ALA A 318 0.52 31.21 -18.11
C ALA A 318 0.74 31.81 -19.51
N GLY A 319 0.24 33.01 -19.80
CA GLY A 319 0.37 33.67 -21.10
C GLY A 319 -0.31 32.92 -22.26
N ILE A 320 -1.42 32.22 -22.00
CA ILE A 320 -2.13 31.42 -23.00
C ILE A 320 -3.63 31.71 -23.03
N SER A 321 -4.33 31.32 -24.11
CA SER A 321 -5.77 31.54 -24.24
C SER A 321 -6.60 30.75 -23.22
N LEU A 322 -7.79 31.26 -22.87
CA LEU A 322 -8.75 30.56 -22.00
C LEU A 322 -9.08 29.15 -22.50
N THR A 323 -9.20 28.97 -23.81
CA THR A 323 -9.44 27.64 -24.43
C THR A 323 -8.27 26.68 -24.18
N ALA A 324 -7.03 27.18 -24.30
CA ALA A 324 -5.84 26.38 -24.03
C ALA A 324 -5.74 26.00 -22.54
N VAL A 325 -6.03 26.93 -21.62
CA VAL A 325 -6.10 26.64 -20.18
C VAL A 325 -7.15 25.55 -19.91
N ASN A 326 -8.39 25.72 -20.39
CA ASN A 326 -9.44 24.73 -20.18
C ASN A 326 -9.07 23.33 -20.69
N LYS A 327 -8.37 23.25 -21.84
CA LYS A 327 -7.86 21.97 -22.35
C LYS A 327 -6.83 21.35 -21.41
N GLN A 328 -5.89 22.13 -20.88
CA GLN A 328 -4.91 21.64 -19.91
C GLN A 328 -5.58 21.21 -18.61
N LEU A 329 -6.52 22.00 -18.09
CA LEU A 329 -7.27 21.68 -16.88
C LEU A 329 -8.02 20.36 -17.00
N ARG A 330 -8.73 20.13 -18.13
CA ARG A 330 -9.38 18.84 -18.38
C ARG A 330 -8.38 17.68 -18.36
N LEU A 331 -7.25 17.81 -19.05
CA LEU A 331 -6.21 16.77 -19.03
C LEU A 331 -5.63 16.50 -17.63
N LEU A 332 -5.49 17.53 -16.79
CA LEU A 332 -5.01 17.39 -15.42
C LEU A 332 -6.08 16.74 -14.51
N THR A 333 -7.36 17.10 -14.70
CA THR A 333 -8.49 16.47 -14.00
C THR A 333 -8.66 15.01 -14.41
N ASP A 334 -8.59 14.70 -15.71
CA ASP A 334 -8.70 13.34 -16.25
C ASP A 334 -7.58 12.42 -15.73
N LYS A 335 -6.39 12.99 -15.47
CA LYS A 335 -5.26 12.30 -14.84
C LYS A 335 -5.38 12.20 -13.31
N GLY A 336 -6.36 12.85 -12.70
CA GLY A 336 -6.55 12.88 -11.25
C GLY A 336 -5.55 13.77 -10.50
N TYR A 337 -4.83 14.67 -11.20
CA TYR A 337 -3.84 15.55 -10.57
C TYR A 337 -4.47 16.74 -9.85
N ILE A 338 -5.65 17.17 -10.29
CA ILE A 338 -6.40 18.28 -9.70
C ILE A 338 -7.87 17.93 -9.57
N ALA A 339 -8.55 18.59 -8.63
CA ALA A 339 -10.00 18.57 -8.47
C ALA A 339 -10.52 19.99 -8.16
N ARG A 340 -11.82 20.19 -8.32
CA ARG A 340 -12.51 21.38 -7.78
C ARG A 340 -13.17 21.06 -6.46
N THR A 341 -13.17 22.03 -5.54
CA THR A 341 -13.93 21.97 -4.30
C THR A 341 -15.38 22.36 -4.56
N GLU A 342 -16.34 21.63 -3.98
CA GLU A 342 -17.77 21.95 -4.15
C GLU A 342 -18.19 23.20 -3.34
N LYS A 343 -17.49 23.51 -2.25
CA LYS A 343 -17.89 24.54 -1.28
C LYS A 343 -17.57 25.97 -1.72
N ASP A 344 -16.41 26.18 -2.32
CA ASP A 344 -15.93 27.50 -2.74
C ASP A 344 -15.39 27.54 -4.18
N ASN A 345 -15.54 26.43 -4.91
CA ASN A 345 -15.15 26.32 -6.33
C ASN A 345 -13.65 26.57 -6.58
N SER A 346 -12.84 26.46 -5.53
CA SER A 346 -11.38 26.57 -5.56
C SER A 346 -10.73 25.32 -6.15
N TRP A 347 -9.50 25.47 -6.61
CA TRP A 347 -8.70 24.37 -7.11
C TRP A 347 -8.02 23.65 -5.96
N ARG A 348 -8.09 22.33 -6.01
CA ARG A 348 -7.32 21.44 -5.16
C ARG A 348 -6.31 20.68 -6.00
N LEU A 349 -5.04 20.78 -5.62
CA LEU A 349 -3.98 19.92 -6.15
C LEU A 349 -3.97 18.61 -5.36
N ILE A 350 -4.06 17.49 -6.08
CA ILE A 350 -3.86 16.14 -5.55
C ILE A 350 -2.39 15.71 -5.81
N ILE A 351 -1.78 16.31 -6.82
CA ILE A 351 -0.35 16.17 -7.10
C ILE A 351 0.47 17.10 -6.17
N THR A 352 1.60 16.62 -5.66
CA THR A 352 2.45 17.38 -4.74
C THR A 352 3.62 18.04 -5.49
N PRO A 353 3.90 19.34 -5.31
CA PRO A 353 5.08 19.95 -5.92
C PRO A 353 6.37 19.43 -5.27
N SER A 354 7.48 19.52 -5.99
CA SER A 354 8.79 19.21 -5.41
C SER A 354 9.36 20.31 -4.51
N VAL A 355 8.72 21.49 -4.45
CA VAL A 355 9.27 22.74 -3.87
C VAL A 355 8.84 22.96 -2.41
#